data_AF-A0A5K1B8S8-F1
#
_entry.id   AF-A0A5K1B8S8-F1
#
_cell.length_a   1.000
_cell.length_b   1.000
_cell.length_c   1.000
_cell.angle_alpha   90.00
_cell.angle_beta   90.00
_cell.angle_gamma   90.00
#
_symmetry.space_group_name_H-M   'P 1'
#
loop_
_entity.id
_entity.type
_entity.pdbx_description
1 polymer ?
#
loop_
_entity_poly.entity_id
_entity_poly.type
_entity_poly.pdbx_seq_one_letter_code
_entity_poly.pdbx_strand_id
1 'polypeptide(L)' 'MPLSPLDTVTIQTHVGTLYAYRPPNPSNKVIEQELRQVLAEYKDFAGRFIFNDNSHQCIHFNDEGMRFIEATSDTPL' A
#
# COMPACT_ATOMS: atom_id res chain seq x y z
N MET A 1 0.62 15.39 3.92
CA MET A 1 2.09 15.41 3.76
C MET A 1 2.44 15.81 2.33
N PRO A 2 3.07 16.97 2.10
CA PRO A 2 3.57 17.34 0.77
C PRO A 2 4.66 16.39 0.29
N LEU A 3 4.68 16.08 -1.00
CA LEU A 3 5.79 15.36 -1.62
C LEU A 3 7.01 16.26 -1.74
N SER A 4 8.19 15.70 -1.53
CA SER A 4 9.47 16.40 -1.72
C SER A 4 9.80 16.51 -3.21
N PRO A 5 10.74 17.40 -3.61
CA PRO A 5 11.22 17.45 -4.99
C PRO A 5 11.75 16.10 -5.51
N LEU A 6 12.38 15.32 -4.62
CA LEU A 6 12.89 13.98 -4.96
C LEU A 6 11.78 12.98 -5.23
N ASP A 7 10.61 13.12 -4.59
CA ASP A 7 9.47 12.26 -4.89
C ASP A 7 8.86 12.63 -6.25
N THR A 8 8.83 13.92 -6.58
CA THR A 8 8.19 14.44 -7.81
C THR A 8 9.01 14.25 -9.09
N VAL A 9 10.33 14.05 -8.99
CA VAL A 9 11.20 13.81 -10.17
C VAL A 9 11.14 12.34 -10.64
N THR A 10 10.51 11.47 -9.87
CA THR A 10 10.33 10.05 -10.22
C THR A 10 9.18 9.85 -11.20
N ILE A 11 9.09 8.65 -11.78
CA ILE A 11 7.97 8.29 -12.65
C ILE A 11 6.72 8.07 -11.77
N GLN A 12 5.66 8.82 -12.03
CA GLN A 12 4.35 8.61 -11.41
C GLN A 12 3.70 7.32 -11.91
N THR A 13 4.10 6.19 -11.34
CA THR A 13 3.62 4.85 -11.72
C THR A 13 3.42 3.96 -10.50
N HIS A 14 2.56 2.96 -10.64
CA HIS A 14 2.42 1.90 -9.66
C HIS A 14 3.36 0.75 -10.02
N VAL A 15 4.37 0.50 -9.18
CA VAL A 15 5.35 -0.57 -9.38
C VAL A 15 4.85 -1.87 -8.74
N GLY A 16 4.68 -2.93 -9.54
CA GLY A 16 4.30 -4.26 -9.06
C GLY A 16 5.49 -5.12 -8.64
N THR A 17 5.35 -5.91 -7.58
CA THR A 17 6.34 -6.89 -7.11
C THR A 17 5.66 -8.22 -6.77
N LEU A 18 6.32 -9.35 -6.99
CA LEU A 18 5.82 -10.69 -6.69
C LEU A 18 6.75 -11.41 -5.70
N TYR A 19 6.17 -11.94 -4.62
CA TYR A 19 6.86 -12.79 -3.65
C TYR A 19 6.20 -14.18 -3.62
N ALA A 20 7.00 -15.24 -3.57
CA ALA A 20 6.53 -16.62 -3.50
C ALA A 20 7.15 -17.32 -2.28
N TYR A 21 6.31 -17.92 -1.44
CA TYR A 21 6.70 -18.56 -0.19
C TYR A 21 6.29 -20.04 -0.20
N ARG A 22 7.19 -20.92 0.26
CA ARG A 22 6.88 -22.34 0.44
C ARG A 22 6.04 -22.53 1.71
N PRO A 23 5.06 -23.47 1.71
CA PRO A 23 4.31 -23.80 2.91
C PRO A 23 5.21 -24.24 4.08
N PRO A 24 4.76 -24.05 5.34
CA PRO A 24 3.47 -23.46 5.73
C PRO A 24 3.49 -21.92 5.67
N ASN A 25 2.38 -21.33 5.22
CA ASN A 25 2.17 -19.88 5.21
C ASN A 25 1.16 -19.49 6.31
N PRO A 26 1.23 -18.27 6.87
CA PRO A 26 0.20 -17.77 7.77
C PRO A 26 -1.16 -17.71 7.06
N SER A 27 -2.25 -17.75 7.84
CA SER A 27 -3.60 -17.59 7.26
C SER A 27 -3.84 -16.14 6.82
N ASN A 28 -4.73 -15.95 5.84
CA ASN A 28 -5.07 -14.61 5.35
C ASN A 28 -5.56 -13.68 6.47
N LYS A 29 -6.31 -14.22 7.45
CA LYS A 29 -6.76 -13.47 8.64
C LYS A 29 -5.62 -12.93 9.48
N VAL A 30 -4.53 -13.70 9.66
CA VAL A 30 -3.34 -13.23 10.39
C VAL A 30 -2.67 -12.11 9.60
N ILE A 31 -2.51 -12.28 8.28
CA ILE A 31 -1.92 -11.24 7.42
C ILE A 31 -2.74 -9.95 7.45
N GLU A 32 -4.06 -10.04 7.35
CA GLU A 32 -4.96 -8.88 7.40
C GLU A 32 -4.86 -8.14 8.75
N GLN A 33 -4.83 -8.88 9.87
CA GLN A 33 -4.71 -8.29 11.20
C GLN A 33 -3.38 -7.55 11.40
N GLU A 34 -2.29 -8.16 10.96
CA GLU A 34 -0.96 -7.55 11.07
C GLU A 34 -0.82 -6.35 10.11
N LEU A 35 -1.39 -6.44 8.90
CA LEU A 35 -1.46 -5.31 7.97
C LEU A 35 -2.13 -4.08 8.59
N ARG A 36 -3.23 -4.26 9.34
CA ARG A 36 -3.90 -3.16 10.05
C ARG A 36 -2.99 -2.49 11.08
N GLN A 37 -2.17 -3.26 11.80
CA GLN A 37 -1.22 -2.73 12.78
C GLN A 37 -0.12 -1.92 12.08
N VAL A 38 0.45 -2.46 10.99
CA VAL A 38 1.49 -1.78 10.21
C VAL A 38 0.98 -0.48 9.58
N LEU A 39 -0.26 -0.45 9.07
CA LEU A 39 -0.84 0.78 8.50
C LEU A 39 -1.00 1.92 9.52
N ALA A 40 -1.02 1.64 10.83
CA ALA A 40 -1.03 2.67 11.85
C ALA A 40 0.31 3.42 11.94
N GLU A 41 1.41 2.74 11.61
CA GLU A 41 2.77 3.31 11.53
C GLU A 41 3.04 3.93 10.15
N TYR A 42 2.58 3.27 9.08
CA TYR A 42 2.78 3.67 7.67
C TYR A 42 1.50 4.25 7.07
N LYS A 43 1.09 5.40 7.60
CA LYS A 43 -0.22 6.06 7.29
C LYS A 43 -0.37 6.51 5.84
N ASP A 44 0.75 6.73 5.15
CA ASP A 44 0.81 7.07 3.75
C ASP A 44 0.20 5.98 2.85
N PHE A 45 0.33 4.71 3.22
CA PHE A 45 -0.28 3.58 2.50
C PHE A 45 -1.80 3.47 2.69
N ALA A 46 -2.35 4.08 3.75
CA ALA A 46 -3.78 4.17 3.99
C ALA A 46 -4.40 5.50 3.49
N GLY A 47 -3.58 6.38 2.90
CA GLY A 47 -3.99 7.71 2.47
C GLY A 47 -4.46 7.81 1.01
N ARG A 48 -4.65 9.05 0.55
CA ARG A 48 -4.94 9.38 -0.86
C ARG A 48 -4.11 10.55 -1.35
N PHE A 49 -3.77 10.56 -2.64
CA PHE A 49 -3.15 11.74 -3.25
C PHE A 49 -4.16 12.88 -3.37
N ILE A 50 -3.69 14.09 -3.04
CA ILE A 50 -4.42 15.36 -3.22
C ILE A 50 -3.47 16.43 -3.76
N PHE A 51 -4.03 17.56 -4.19
CA PHE A 51 -3.27 18.78 -4.42
C PHE A 51 -3.65 19.81 -3.36
N ASN A 52 -2.68 20.55 -2.84
CA ASN A 52 -2.93 21.68 -1.95
C ASN A 52 -3.20 22.97 -2.73
N ASP A 53 -3.47 24.08 -2.02
CA ASP A 53 -3.79 25.39 -2.62
C ASP A 53 -2.65 25.95 -3.52
N ASN A 54 -1.42 25.48 -3.32
CA ASN A 54 -0.25 25.85 -4.12
C ASN A 54 0.00 24.88 -5.29
N SER A 55 -0.96 24.00 -5.61
CA SER A 55 -0.83 22.95 -6.62
C SER A 55 0.30 21.94 -6.37
N HIS A 56 0.77 21.80 -5.12
CA HIS A 56 1.73 20.76 -4.77
C HIS A 56 1.02 19.45 -4.48
N GLN A 57 1.50 18.36 -5.07
CA GLN A 57 1.00 17.03 -4.79
C GLN A 57 1.35 16.63 -3.36
N CYS A 58 0.36 16.09 -2.65
CA CYS A 58 0.46 15.69 -1.26
C CYS A 58 -0.21 14.33 -1.06
N ILE A 59 0.16 13.63 0.00
CA ILE A 59 -0.58 12.48 0.55
C ILE A 59 -1.44 12.99 1.70
N HIS A 60 -2.76 12.80 1.61
CA HIS A 60 -3.72 13.03 2.68
C HIS A 60 -3.83 11.77 3.53
N PHE A 61 -3.49 11.86 4.81
CA PHE A 61 -3.61 10.76 5.78
C PHE A 61 -5.06 10.69 6.28
N ASN A 62 -5.94 10.11 5.47
CA ASN A 62 -7.38 10.04 5.72
C ASN A 62 -7.88 8.67 6.18
N ASP A 63 -6.96 7.73 6.44
CA ASP A 63 -7.24 6.38 6.90
C ASP A 63 -8.31 5.63 6.07
N GLU A 64 -8.42 5.96 4.78
CA GLU A 64 -9.35 5.32 3.85
C GLU A 64 -8.92 3.87 3.52
N GLY A 65 -7.71 3.51 3.95
CA GLY A 65 -7.21 2.15 3.97
C GLY A 65 -6.54 1.73 2.67
N MET A 66 -6.03 0.49 2.71
CA MET A 66 -5.33 -0.19 1.62
C MET A 66 -6.21 -1.31 1.06
N ARG A 67 -6.12 -1.55 -0.25
CA ARG A 67 -6.79 -2.68 -0.88
C ARG A 67 -6.07 -3.99 -0.53
N PHE A 68 -6.77 -4.93 0.11
CA PHE A 68 -6.32 -6.29 0.38
C PHE A 68 -7.18 -7.27 -0.41
N ILE A 69 -6.57 -8.12 -1.23
CA ILE A 69 -7.28 -9.07 -2.09
C ILE A 69 -6.78 -10.48 -1.78
N GLU A 70 -7.70 -11.35 -1.39
CA GLU A 70 -7.46 -12.78 -1.25
C GLU A 70 -7.84 -13.50 -2.56
N ALA A 71 -7.00 -14.42 -2.99
CA ALA A 71 -7.24 -15.22 -4.18
C ALA A 71 -6.72 -16.65 -3.98
N THR A 72 -7.34 -17.60 -4.67
CA THR A 72 -6.94 -19.01 -4.71
C THR A 72 -6.75 -19.43 -6.17
N SER A 73 -5.88 -20.41 -6.40
CA SER A 73 -5.69 -21.02 -7.71
C SER A 73 -5.78 -22.52 -7.57
N ASP A 74 -6.59 -23.15 -8.43
CA ASP A 74 -6.67 -24.61 -8.53
C ASP A 74 -5.56 -25.19 -9.41
N THR A 75 -4.67 -24.33 -9.93
CA THR A 75 -3.54 -24.76 -10.75
C THR A 75 -2.49 -25.41 -9.85
N PRO A 76 -2.06 -26.64 -10.13
CA PRO A 76 -0.95 -27.25 -9.40
C PRO A 76 0.32 -26.41 -9.60
N LEU A 77 1.08 -26.26 -8.51
CA LEU A 77 2.38 -25.58 -8.51
C LEU A 77 3.43 -26.31 -9.37
#